data_AF-A0A942I5X8-F1
#
_entry.id   AF-A0A942I5X8-F1
#
_cell.length_a   1.000
_cell.length_b   1.000
_cell.length_c   1.000
_cell.angle_alpha   90.00
_cell.angle_beta   90.00
_cell.angle_gamma   90.00
#
_symmetry.space_group_name_H-M   'P 1'
#
loop_
_entity.id
_entity.type
_entity.pdbx_description
1 polymer ?
#
loop_
_entity_poly.entity_id
_entity_poly.type
_entity_poly.pdbx_seq_one_letter_code
_entity_poly.pdbx_strand_id
1 'polypeptide(L)'
;MKKGFILVELMIAVAIIAFLTMVAIPSFATFMGKAKRTEAYANLHSIYTAQQLYRAEHGRYAQSLNGPDGLGWKPQGYTTGGANEHFNYTYGFAHGGECTGYCTGKLNTSASHLGQAFANDTAFMVLAAADIDGDGEPDILAIDQNNVITILRDDLA
;
A
#
# COMPACT_ATOMS: atom_id res chain seq x y z
N MET A 1 -6.30 -38.84 -42.49
CA MET A 1 -6.38 -37.44 -42.95
C MET A 1 -6.51 -36.55 -41.71
N LYS A 2 -5.54 -35.66 -41.45
CA LYS A 2 -5.62 -34.73 -40.32
C LYS A 2 -6.58 -33.60 -40.72
N LYS A 3 -7.69 -33.43 -40.01
CA LYS A 3 -8.56 -32.25 -40.13
C LYS A 3 -7.76 -31.03 -39.70
N GLY A 4 -7.47 -30.12 -40.63
CA GLY A 4 -6.88 -28.82 -40.33
C GLY A 4 -7.99 -27.83 -39.93
N PHE A 5 -7.67 -26.93 -39.00
CA PHE A 5 -8.55 -25.81 -38.64
C PHE A 5 -8.76 -24.89 -39.85
N ILE A 6 -9.98 -24.38 -40.02
CA ILE A 6 -10.28 -23.38 -41.04
C ILE A 6 -9.84 -21.99 -40.56
N LEU A 7 -9.31 -21.16 -41.47
CA LEU A 7 -8.88 -19.79 -41.17
C LEU A 7 -10.01 -18.95 -40.52
N VAL A 8 -11.25 -19.19 -40.94
CA VAL A 8 -12.43 -18.50 -40.41
C VAL A 8 -12.71 -18.86 -38.94
N GLU A 9 -12.48 -20.11 -38.51
CA GLU A 9 -12.61 -20.50 -37.10
C GLU A 9 -11.64 -19.71 -36.23
N LEU A 10 -10.39 -19.57 -36.69
CA LEU A 10 -9.38 -18.83 -35.97
C LEU A 10 -9.73 -17.34 -35.87
N MET A 11 -10.25 -16.74 -36.94
CA MET A 11 -10.65 -15.33 -36.94
C MET A 11 -11.79 -15.05 -35.96
N ILE A 12 -12.82 -15.90 -35.93
CA ILE A 12 -13.94 -15.76 -35.00
C ILE A 12 -13.45 -15.98 -33.55
N ALA A 13 -12.58 -16.97 -33.32
CA ALA A 13 -12.02 -17.22 -32.00
C ALA A 13 -11.22 -16.01 -31.47
N VAL A 14 -10.35 -15.41 -32.29
CA VAL A 14 -9.58 -14.22 -31.90
C VAL A 14 -10.48 -13.01 -31.66
N ALA A 15 -11.53 -12.83 -32.48
CA ALA A 15 -12.49 -11.74 -32.29
C ALA A 15 -13.26 -11.87 -30.96
N ILE A 16 -13.69 -13.08 -30.60
CA ILE A 16 -14.36 -13.33 -29.31
C ILE A 16 -13.40 -13.08 -28.15
N ILE A 17 -12.15 -13.56 -28.23
CA ILE A 17 -11.15 -13.33 -27.18
C ILE A 17 -10.89 -11.82 -27.01
N ALA A 18 -10.75 -11.06 -28.10
CA ALA A 18 -10.54 -9.61 -28.04
C ALA A 18 -11.71 -8.86 -27.39
N PHE A 19 -12.95 -9.30 -27.62
CA PHE A 19 -14.12 -8.71 -26.97
C PHE A 19 -14.16 -9.03 -25.46
N LEU A 20 -13.87 -10.28 -25.09
CA LEU A 20 -13.85 -10.70 -23.68
C LEU A 20 -12.74 -9.99 -22.89
N THR A 21 -11.55 -9.82 -23.46
CA THR A 21 -10.45 -9.13 -22.78
C THR A 21 -10.75 -7.65 -22.54
N MET A 22 -11.40 -6.98 -23.50
CA MET A 22 -11.79 -5.57 -23.35
C MET A 22 -12.69 -5.34 -22.14
N VAL A 23 -13.63 -6.24 -21.88
CA VAL A 23 -14.53 -6.16 -20.70
C VAL A 23 -13.83 -6.61 -19.42
N ALA A 24 -12.97 -7.64 -19.49
CA ALA A 24 -12.36 -8.25 -18.31
C ALA A 24 -11.25 -7.40 -17.67
N ILE A 25 -10.37 -6.77 -18.47
CA ILE A 25 -9.19 -6.04 -17.99
C ILE A 25 -9.51 -4.94 -16.95
N PRO A 26 -10.47 -4.00 -17.17
CA PRO A 26 -10.73 -2.94 -16.20
C PRO A 26 -11.26 -3.48 -14.87
N SER A 27 -12.08 -4.54 -14.90
CA SER A 27 -12.59 -5.19 -13.69
C SER A 27 -11.49 -5.87 -12.86
N PHE A 28 -10.47 -6.40 -13.54
CA PHE A 28 -9.35 -7.06 -12.88
C PHE A 28 -8.41 -6.07 -12.19
N ALA A 29 -8.13 -4.92 -12.83
CA ALA A 29 -7.30 -3.86 -12.25
C ALA A 29 -7.87 -3.33 -10.92
N THR A 30 -9.17 -3.03 -10.90
CA THR A 30 -9.85 -2.57 -9.67
C THR A 30 -9.87 -3.63 -8.58
N PHE A 31 -10.02 -4.91 -8.93
CA PHE A 31 -9.93 -6.02 -7.97
C PHE A 31 -8.53 -6.12 -7.34
N MET A 32 -7.47 -6.02 -8.16
CA MET A 32 -6.10 -5.99 -7.65
C MET A 32 -5.85 -4.79 -6.74
N GLY A 33 -6.35 -3.60 -7.11
CA GLY A 33 -6.23 -2.40 -6.28
C GLY A 33 -6.86 -2.59 -4.89
N LYS A 34 -8.09 -3.13 -4.84
CA LYS A 34 -8.76 -3.48 -3.57
C LYS A 34 -7.99 -4.50 -2.74
N ALA A 35 -7.38 -5.50 -3.38
CA ALA A 35 -6.56 -6.48 -2.67
C ALA A 35 -5.31 -5.83 -2.04
N LYS A 36 -4.60 -4.96 -2.79
CA LYS A 36 -3.46 -4.20 -2.27
C LYS A 36 -3.88 -3.26 -1.13
N ARG A 37 -5.03 -2.59 -1.24
CA ARG A 37 -5.58 -1.72 -0.19
C ARG A 37 -5.93 -2.48 1.09
N THR A 38 -6.42 -3.71 0.96
CA THR A 38 -6.71 -4.59 2.10
C THR A 38 -5.44 -4.95 2.89
N GLU A 39 -4.33 -5.20 2.18
CA GLU A 39 -3.01 -5.39 2.81
C GLU A 39 -2.57 -4.14 3.58
N ALA A 40 -2.77 -2.95 3.00
CA ALA A 40 -2.45 -1.69 3.66
C ALA A 40 -3.26 -1.48 4.95
N TYR A 41 -4.55 -1.84 4.96
CA TYR A 41 -5.37 -1.80 6.18
C TYR A 41 -4.82 -2.70 7.28
N ALA A 42 -4.37 -3.92 6.95
CA ALA A 42 -3.76 -4.82 7.93
C ALA A 42 -2.47 -4.25 8.52
N ASN A 43 -1.59 -3.68 7.68
CA ASN A 43 -0.35 -3.06 8.14
C ASN A 43 -0.61 -1.78 8.98
N LEU A 44 -1.55 -0.94 8.57
CA LEU A 44 -1.94 0.25 9.35
C LEU A 44 -2.49 -0.13 10.74
N HIS A 45 -3.33 -1.16 10.84
CA HIS A 45 -3.80 -1.67 12.13
C HIS A 45 -2.67 -2.26 12.98
N SER A 46 -1.67 -2.90 12.37
CA SER A 46 -0.49 -3.36 13.07
C SER A 46 0.29 -2.19 13.69
N ILE A 47 0.46 -1.10 12.94
CA ILE A 47 1.09 0.14 13.43
C ILE A 47 0.26 0.75 14.58
N TYR A 48 -1.07 0.84 14.43
CA TYR A 48 -1.96 1.34 15.49
C TYR A 48 -1.79 0.55 16.79
N THR A 49 -1.77 -0.78 16.69
CA THR A 49 -1.61 -1.65 17.85
C THR A 49 -0.26 -1.43 18.53
N ALA A 50 0.82 -1.32 17.74
CA ALA A 50 2.13 -1.02 18.25
C ALA A 50 2.20 0.38 18.89
N GLN A 51 1.51 1.39 18.32
CA GLN A 51 1.46 2.74 18.87
C GLN A 51 0.75 2.78 20.22
N GLN A 52 -0.31 1.99 20.36
CA GLN A 52 -1.04 1.88 21.62
C GLN A 52 -0.20 1.19 22.71
N LEU A 53 0.57 0.16 22.36
CA LEU A 53 1.52 -0.49 23.26
C LEU A 53 2.64 0.48 23.67
N TYR A 54 3.26 1.15 22.70
CA TYR A 54 4.34 2.10 22.95
C TYR A 54 3.89 3.23 23.88
N ARG A 55 2.68 3.77 23.66
CA ARG A 55 2.10 4.80 24.52
C ARG A 55 1.80 4.30 25.92
N ALA A 56 1.37 3.04 26.08
CA ALA A 56 1.16 2.45 27.40
C ALA A 56 2.45 2.36 28.21
N GLU A 57 3.59 2.14 27.55
CA GLU A 57 4.91 2.02 28.18
C GLU A 57 5.59 3.38 28.41
N HIS A 58 5.49 4.31 27.46
CA HIS A 58 6.26 5.56 27.44
C HIS A 58 5.43 6.82 27.71
N GLY A 59 4.10 6.71 27.76
CA GLY A 59 3.19 7.83 27.98
C GLY A 59 2.97 8.76 26.78
N ARG A 60 3.61 8.49 25.64
CA ARG A 60 3.54 9.28 24.38
C ARG A 60 3.52 8.37 23.16
N TYR A 61 3.09 8.87 21.99
CA TYR A 61 3.20 8.10 20.74
C TYR A 61 4.61 8.19 20.14
N ALA A 62 5.03 7.14 19.44
CA ALA A 62 6.32 7.09 18.78
C ALA A 62 6.32 7.94 17.51
N GLN A 63 7.37 8.75 17.33
CA GLN A 63 7.57 9.61 16.16
C GLN A 63 8.35 8.92 15.03
N SER A 64 8.78 7.70 15.26
CA SER A 64 9.56 6.88 14.32
C SER A 64 9.01 5.47 14.34
N LEU A 65 9.05 4.77 13.21
CA LEU A 65 8.68 3.35 13.12
C LEU A 65 9.72 2.45 13.81
N ASN A 66 11.01 2.79 13.73
CA ASN A 66 12.08 1.98 14.28
C ASN A 66 13.23 2.83 14.82
N GLY A 67 14.26 2.19 15.37
CA GLY A 67 15.42 2.85 15.99
C GLY A 67 15.33 2.94 17.52
N PRO A 68 16.32 3.60 18.17
CA PRO A 68 16.52 3.59 19.62
C PRO A 68 15.37 4.12 20.50
N ASP A 69 14.38 4.78 19.90
CA ASP A 69 13.15 5.24 20.56
C ASP A 69 11.92 5.07 19.63
N GLY A 70 12.07 4.25 18.58
CA GLY A 70 11.01 4.02 17.61
C GLY A 70 10.00 2.99 18.09
N LEU A 71 8.94 2.85 17.31
CA LEU A 71 7.87 1.88 17.53
C LEU A 71 8.35 0.41 17.56
N GLY A 72 9.56 0.13 17.07
CA GLY A 72 10.07 -1.21 16.83
C GLY A 72 9.29 -1.95 15.74
N TRP A 73 8.49 -1.23 14.96
CA TRP A 73 7.64 -1.77 13.93
C TRP A 73 8.35 -1.81 12.58
N LYS A 74 8.05 -2.83 11.80
CA LYS A 74 8.39 -2.94 10.39
C LYS A 74 7.35 -3.83 9.71
N PRO A 75 7.06 -3.61 8.41
CA PRO A 75 6.22 -4.52 7.65
C PRO A 75 6.79 -5.94 7.69
N GLN A 76 5.91 -6.94 7.65
CA GLN A 76 6.37 -8.33 7.55
C GLN A 76 7.11 -8.53 6.23
N GLY A 77 8.28 -9.18 6.31
CA GLY A 77 9.12 -9.42 5.13
C GLY A 77 9.95 -8.21 4.70
N TYR A 78 9.95 -7.12 5.47
CA TYR A 78 10.80 -5.96 5.21
C TYR A 78 12.29 -6.34 5.17
N THR A 79 12.98 -5.94 4.10
CA THR A 79 14.43 -6.12 3.94
C THR A 79 15.17 -4.78 3.87
N THR A 80 15.05 -4.07 2.75
CA THR A 80 15.80 -2.84 2.44
C THR A 80 14.94 -1.71 1.91
N GLY A 81 13.65 -1.97 1.66
CA GLY A 81 12.73 -1.04 1.00
C GLY A 81 12.78 -1.15 -0.53
N GLY A 82 11.72 -0.68 -1.18
CA GLY A 82 11.63 -0.51 -2.63
C GLY A 82 11.04 -1.72 -3.38
N ALA A 83 11.32 -1.81 -4.68
CA ALA A 83 10.62 -2.70 -5.61
C ALA A 83 10.75 -4.22 -5.33
N ASN A 84 11.68 -4.62 -4.47
CA ASN A 84 11.88 -6.02 -4.10
C ASN A 84 11.11 -6.44 -2.86
N GLU A 85 10.39 -5.52 -2.22
CA GLU A 85 9.63 -5.80 -1.01
C GLU A 85 8.38 -6.64 -1.27
N HIS A 86 7.91 -7.31 -0.22
CA HIS A 86 6.75 -8.20 -0.27
C HIS A 86 5.42 -7.52 0.11
N PHE A 87 5.48 -6.22 0.39
CA PHE A 87 4.33 -5.39 0.72
C PHE A 87 4.22 -4.23 -0.27
N ASN A 88 3.01 -3.76 -0.56
CA ASN A 88 2.78 -2.84 -1.68
C ASN A 88 3.05 -1.36 -1.33
N TYR A 89 2.54 -0.90 -0.19
CA TYR A 89 2.54 0.52 0.18
C TYR A 89 3.81 0.93 0.93
N THR A 90 4.17 2.20 0.81
CA THR A 90 5.13 2.86 1.69
C THR A 90 4.41 3.35 2.94
N TYR A 91 4.88 2.96 4.13
CA TYR A 91 4.23 3.28 5.42
C TYR A 91 5.11 4.15 6.30
N GLY A 92 4.50 5.01 7.12
CA GLY A 92 5.18 5.63 8.25
C GLY A 92 5.03 7.15 8.31
N PHE A 93 6.13 7.80 8.66
CA PHE A 93 6.26 9.24 8.81
C PHE A 93 7.21 9.79 7.75
N ALA A 94 6.90 10.94 7.15
CA ALA A 94 7.71 11.57 6.08
C ALA A 94 9.07 12.13 6.55
N HIS A 95 9.60 11.65 7.66
CA HIS A 95 10.82 12.14 8.27
C HIS A 95 11.61 11.00 8.89
N GLY A 96 12.94 11.05 8.76
CA GLY A 96 13.85 9.99 9.18
C GLY A 96 14.39 9.18 8.01
N GLY A 97 15.14 8.13 8.30
CA GLY A 97 15.70 7.23 7.30
C GLY A 97 14.79 6.06 6.95
N GLU A 98 15.19 5.29 5.93
CA GLU A 98 14.50 4.07 5.50
C GLU A 98 14.33 3.08 6.68
N CYS A 99 13.09 2.65 6.83
CA CYS A 99 12.46 1.92 7.93
C CYS A 99 12.83 2.35 9.36
N THR A 100 13.29 3.59 9.52
CA THR A 100 13.34 4.31 10.80
C THR A 100 12.17 5.29 10.87
N GLY A 101 11.98 6.09 9.82
CA GLY A 101 10.86 7.02 9.65
C GLY A 101 9.71 6.43 8.84
N TYR A 102 10.06 5.86 7.68
CA TYR A 102 9.13 5.24 6.73
C TYR A 102 9.74 3.97 6.15
N CYS A 103 8.94 2.95 5.85
CA CYS A 103 9.41 1.74 5.15
C CYS A 103 8.79 1.73 3.74
N THR A 104 9.63 1.80 2.71
CA THR A 104 9.25 1.91 1.31
C THR A 104 8.77 0.57 0.77
N GLY A 105 7.56 0.55 0.19
CA GLY A 105 6.98 -0.67 -0.37
C GLY A 105 7.41 -0.98 -1.79
N LYS A 106 6.88 -2.09 -2.30
CA LYS A 106 7.11 -2.61 -3.66
C LYS A 106 6.78 -1.61 -4.75
N LEU A 107 5.78 -0.76 -4.53
CA LEU A 107 5.38 0.26 -5.51
C LEU A 107 6.31 1.48 -5.48
N ASN A 108 7.34 1.46 -4.63
CA ASN A 108 8.43 2.43 -4.57
C ASN A 108 7.96 3.89 -4.46
N THR A 109 6.80 4.09 -3.81
CA THR A 109 6.19 5.40 -3.63
C THR A 109 7.01 6.22 -2.64
N SER A 110 7.33 7.46 -3.02
CA SER A 110 8.15 8.37 -2.23
C SER A 110 7.53 8.68 -0.86
N ALA A 111 8.37 8.76 0.17
CA ALA A 111 7.96 9.17 1.51
C ALA A 111 7.41 10.61 1.57
N SER A 112 7.65 11.44 0.54
CA SER A 112 7.08 12.79 0.43
C SER A 112 5.54 12.81 0.49
N HIS A 113 4.89 11.73 0.05
CA HIS A 113 3.42 11.59 0.11
C HIS A 113 2.91 11.34 1.54
N LEU A 114 3.80 11.03 2.49
CA LEU A 114 3.47 10.86 3.89
C LEU A 114 3.55 12.18 4.68
N GLY A 115 3.71 13.33 4.01
CA GLY A 115 4.04 14.62 4.63
C GLY A 115 3.04 15.13 5.68
N GLN A 116 1.83 14.59 5.68
CA GLN A 116 0.81 14.91 6.68
C GLN A 116 0.91 14.05 7.94
N ALA A 117 1.67 12.95 7.92
CA ALA A 117 1.85 12.07 9.06
C ALA A 117 2.49 12.82 10.23
N PHE A 118 2.01 12.56 11.44
CA PHE A 118 2.55 13.17 12.65
C PHE A 118 2.37 12.23 13.85
N ALA A 119 3.18 12.43 14.89
CA ALA A 119 2.95 11.85 16.20
C ALA A 119 3.42 12.81 17.30
N ASN A 120 2.65 12.87 18.38
CA ASN A 120 2.95 13.64 19.58
C ASN A 120 2.47 12.88 20.83
N ASP A 121 2.52 13.51 21.99
CA ASP A 121 2.18 12.84 23.27
C ASP A 121 0.71 12.40 23.37
N THR A 122 -0.18 13.00 22.57
CA THR A 122 -1.64 12.85 22.69
C THR A 122 -2.33 12.27 21.46
N ALA A 123 -1.73 12.40 20.28
CA ALA A 123 -2.31 11.98 19.02
C ALA A 123 -1.24 11.54 18.02
N PHE A 124 -1.64 10.71 17.07
CA PHE A 124 -0.84 10.34 15.92
C PHE A 124 -1.71 10.16 14.69
N MET A 125 -1.08 10.33 13.54
CA MET A 125 -1.61 9.95 12.25
C MET A 125 -0.47 9.33 11.44
N VAL A 126 -0.61 8.06 11.07
CA VAL A 126 0.35 7.38 10.21
C VAL A 126 -0.25 7.22 8.83
N LEU A 127 0.54 7.48 7.79
CA LEU A 127 0.12 7.37 6.41
C LEU A 127 0.67 6.10 5.75
N ALA A 128 -0.06 5.64 4.75
CA ALA A 128 0.39 4.68 3.75
C ALA A 128 0.17 5.27 2.36
N ALA A 129 1.18 5.20 1.50
CA ALA A 129 1.10 5.70 0.12
C ALA A 129 1.47 4.61 -0.89
N ALA A 130 0.70 4.48 -1.97
CA ALA A 130 0.98 3.56 -3.07
C ALA A 130 0.45 4.09 -4.40
N ASP A 131 1.29 4.09 -5.42
CA ASP A 131 0.90 4.28 -6.81
C ASP A 131 0.55 2.91 -7.42
N ILE A 132 -0.75 2.59 -7.53
CA ILE A 132 -1.21 1.23 -7.86
C ILE A 132 -1.21 0.97 -9.37
N ASP A 133 -1.53 1.97 -10.18
CA ASP A 133 -1.65 1.88 -11.64
C ASP A 133 -0.46 2.47 -12.38
N GLY A 134 0.45 3.17 -11.68
CA GLY A 134 1.75 3.59 -12.17
C GLY A 134 1.73 4.93 -12.91
N ASP A 135 0.74 5.77 -12.65
CA ASP A 135 0.59 7.07 -13.32
C ASP A 135 1.32 8.23 -12.60
N GLY A 136 1.87 7.96 -11.41
CA GLY A 136 2.60 8.92 -10.58
C GLY A 136 1.75 9.61 -9.51
N GLU A 137 0.45 9.34 -9.43
CA GLU A 137 -0.45 9.83 -8.40
C GLU A 137 -0.78 8.71 -7.38
N PRO A 138 -0.21 8.74 -6.17
CA PRO A 138 -0.44 7.64 -5.25
C PRO A 138 -1.76 7.77 -4.49
N ASP A 139 -2.40 6.64 -4.26
CA ASP A 139 -3.38 6.48 -3.19
C ASP A 139 -2.75 6.79 -1.84
N ILE A 140 -3.46 7.53 -1.00
CA ILE A 140 -3.02 7.85 0.37
C ILE A 140 -4.08 7.43 1.37
N LEU A 141 -3.68 6.54 2.27
CA LEU A 141 -4.46 6.08 3.40
C LEU A 141 -3.85 6.62 4.68
N ALA A 142 -4.66 6.91 5.68
CA ALA A 142 -4.21 7.31 7.00
C ALA A 142 -4.93 6.50 8.07
N ILE A 143 -4.24 6.21 9.17
CA ILE A 143 -4.84 5.70 10.40
C ILE A 143 -4.53 6.65 11.55
N ASP A 144 -5.53 6.92 12.38
CA ASP A 144 -5.43 7.82 13.53
C ASP A 144 -5.39 7.07 14.87
N GLN A 145 -5.26 7.83 15.97
CA GLN A 145 -5.28 7.29 17.33
C GLN A 145 -6.62 6.69 17.79
N ASN A 146 -7.69 6.85 17.00
CA ASN A 146 -9.01 6.29 17.29
C ASN A 146 -9.27 5.00 16.50
N ASN A 147 -8.25 4.45 15.84
CA ASN A 147 -8.33 3.28 14.97
C ASN A 147 -9.24 3.50 13.74
N VAL A 148 -9.36 4.74 13.28
CA VAL A 148 -10.14 5.09 12.10
C VAL A 148 -9.20 5.20 10.91
N ILE A 149 -9.46 4.39 9.88
CA ILE A 149 -8.75 4.48 8.60
C ILE A 149 -9.50 5.43 7.67
N THR A 150 -8.81 6.46 7.19
CA THR A 150 -9.35 7.45 6.26
C THR A 150 -8.58 7.39 4.95
N ILE A 151 -9.31 7.47 3.82
CA ILE A 151 -8.70 7.61 2.50
C ILE A 151 -8.53 9.11 2.25
N LEU A 152 -7.28 9.59 2.22
CA LEU A 152 -6.95 10.99 1.99
C LEU A 152 -6.89 11.32 0.50
N ARG A 153 -6.51 10.34 -0.32
CA ARG A 153 -6.57 10.38 -1.79
C ARG A 153 -6.89 8.98 -2.29
N ASP A 154 -7.92 8.90 -3.13
CA ASP A 154 -8.27 7.69 -3.90
C ASP A 154 -8.02 8.02 -5.36
N ASP A 155 -6.98 7.44 -5.93
CA ASP A 155 -6.58 7.67 -7.32
C ASP A 155 -7.18 6.60 -8.26
N LEU A 156 -7.54 5.45 -7.70
CA LEU A 156 -8.20 4.34 -8.40
C LEU A 156 -9.71 4.51 -8.66
N ALA A 157 -10.31 5.64 -8.25
CA ALA A 157 -11.77 5.85 -8.17
C ALA A 157 -12.36 6.72 -9.29
#